data_AF-A0A7C6USG8-F1
#
_entry.id   AF-A0A7C6USG8-F1
#
_cell.length_a   1.000
_cell.length_b   1.000
_cell.length_c   1.000
_cell.angle_alpha   90.00
_cell.angle_beta   90.00
_cell.angle_gamma   90.00
#
_symmetry.space_group_name_H-M   'P 1'
#
loop_
_entity.id
_entity.type
_entity.pdbx_description
1 polymer ?
#
loop_
_entity_poly.entity_id
_entity_poly.type
_entity_poly.pdbx_seq_one_letter_code
_entity_poly.pdbx_strand_id
1 'polypeptide(L)'
;MKIALNTLVLKDFSAKEAVEAAREIGRIEINGRHLPPDASLDEAKRLLEGLEVIGIGAYTGGFTTKDKDTILTELKQYTALAKAIGAMGIRVYPGGPGSLKASEKEYQRAVLGLREAAKIVYPIELYFELHHNDLADSPESAIKLIDDIGEKNIGVILDPANMYISGS
;
A
#
# COMPACT_ATOMS: atom_id res chain seq x y z
N MET A 1 -12.68 -8.42 15.59
CA MET A 1 -12.01 -7.23 15.01
C MET A 1 -10.71 -7.00 15.77
N LYS A 2 -9.60 -6.75 15.08
CA LYS A 2 -8.30 -6.38 15.68
C LYS A 2 -8.03 -4.90 15.36
N ILE A 3 -7.30 -4.21 16.22
CA ILE A 3 -6.93 -2.78 16.05
C ILE A 3 -5.43 -2.69 15.78
N ALA A 4 -5.03 -1.77 14.90
CA ALA A 4 -3.63 -1.45 14.60
C ALA A 4 -3.46 0.07 14.48
N LEU A 5 -2.25 0.57 14.79
CA LEU A 5 -1.89 1.97 14.56
C LEU A 5 -1.28 2.14 13.17
N ASN A 6 -1.82 3.04 12.35
CA ASN A 6 -1.14 3.49 11.15
C ASN A 6 -0.24 4.68 11.50
N THR A 7 1.08 4.54 11.29
CA THR A 7 2.01 5.60 11.71
C THR A 7 1.90 6.91 10.93
N LEU A 8 1.12 6.96 9.85
CA LEU A 8 0.80 8.20 9.14
C LEU A 8 0.12 9.24 10.06
N VAL A 9 -0.66 8.81 11.05
CA VAL A 9 -1.28 9.74 12.02
C VAL A 9 -0.24 10.42 12.91
N LEU A 10 1.00 9.90 12.94
CA LEU A 10 2.16 10.41 13.67
C LEU A 10 3.26 10.90 12.71
N LYS A 11 2.90 11.37 11.51
CA LYS A 11 3.85 11.78 10.44
C LYS A 11 4.87 12.86 10.83
N ASP A 12 4.60 13.61 11.89
CA ASP A 12 5.46 14.70 12.39
C ASP A 12 6.44 14.22 13.47
N PHE A 13 6.37 12.94 13.85
CA PHE A 13 7.28 12.28 14.79
C PHE A 13 8.36 11.49 14.04
N SER A 14 9.41 11.10 14.77
CA SER A 14 10.38 10.15 14.24
C SER A 14 9.77 8.75 14.09
N ALA A 15 10.39 7.92 13.24
CA ALA A 15 9.99 6.52 13.08
C ALA A 15 10.01 5.76 14.43
N LYS A 16 10.98 6.05 15.29
CA LYS A 16 11.08 5.41 16.62
C LYS A 16 9.92 5.80 17.52
N GLU A 17 9.59 7.09 17.61
CA GLU A 17 8.46 7.58 18.43
C GLU A 17 7.13 7.03 17.91
N ALA A 18 6.94 7.02 16.59
CA ALA A 18 5.71 6.49 15.99
C ALA A 18 5.54 4.99 16.20
N VAL A 19 6.63 4.22 16.17
CA VAL A 19 6.61 2.78 16.44
C VAL A 19 6.43 2.49 17.93
N GLU A 20 7.02 3.29 18.82
CA GLU A 20 6.82 3.16 20.26
C GLU A 20 5.35 3.35 20.64
N ALA A 21 4.66 4.32 20.03
CA ALA A 21 3.22 4.50 20.23
C ALA A 21 2.38 3.26 19.81
N ALA A 22 2.84 2.47 18.84
CA ALA A 22 2.15 1.25 18.43
C ALA A 22 2.33 0.07 19.42
N ARG A 23 3.30 0.16 20.34
CA ARG A 23 3.63 -0.91 21.29
C ARG A 23 2.48 -1.23 22.25
N GLU A 24 1.71 -0.22 22.65
CA GLU A 24 0.53 -0.41 23.51
C GLU A 24 -0.57 -1.22 22.81
N ILE A 25 -0.66 -1.12 21.48
CA ILE A 25 -1.65 -1.82 20.65
C ILE A 25 -1.13 -3.20 20.20
N GLY A 26 0.19 -3.34 20.06
CA GLY A 26 0.85 -4.56 19.59
C GLY A 26 0.76 -4.79 18.08
N ARG A 27 0.11 -3.89 17.33
CA ARG A 27 -0.12 -4.00 15.87
C ARG A 27 0.10 -2.67 15.18
N ILE A 28 0.71 -2.74 14.00
CA ILE A 28 1.15 -1.56 13.27
C ILE A 28 0.97 -1.71 11.76
N GLU A 29 0.47 -0.65 11.11
CA GLU A 29 0.76 -0.39 9.71
C GLU A 29 1.86 0.68 9.65
N ILE A 30 3.05 0.30 9.17
CA ILE A 30 4.19 1.20 9.12
C ILE A 30 4.16 1.98 7.80
N ASN A 31 4.02 3.29 7.88
CA ASN A 31 3.99 4.15 6.70
C ASN A 31 5.40 4.32 6.10
N GLY A 32 5.50 4.39 4.76
CA GLY A 32 6.76 4.51 4.04
C GLY A 32 7.59 5.75 4.36
N ARG A 33 7.01 6.78 4.99
CA ARG A 33 7.76 7.91 5.57
C ARG A 33 8.61 7.51 6.77
N HIS A 34 8.12 6.57 7.59
CA HIS A 34 8.82 6.04 8.74
C HIS A 34 9.63 4.78 8.42
N LEU A 35 9.35 4.14 7.29
CA LEU A 35 10.11 3.01 6.76
C LEU A 35 10.30 3.17 5.23
N PRO A 36 11.26 3.98 4.78
CA PRO A 36 11.52 4.20 3.36
C PRO A 36 12.03 2.92 2.68
N PRO A 37 11.92 2.79 1.34
CA PRO A 37 12.22 1.55 0.65
C PRO A 37 13.70 1.16 0.75
N ASP A 38 14.61 2.13 0.86
CA ASP A 38 16.06 1.92 1.00
C ASP A 38 16.51 1.69 2.46
N ALA A 39 15.57 1.56 3.41
CA ALA A 39 15.89 1.29 4.81
C ALA A 39 16.66 -0.04 4.97
N SER A 40 17.57 -0.08 5.94
CA SER A 40 18.29 -1.30 6.30
C SER A 40 17.33 -2.36 6.85
N LEU A 41 17.40 -3.58 6.31
CA LEU A 41 16.56 -4.70 6.76
C LEU A 41 16.76 -5.01 8.25
N ASP A 42 17.99 -4.89 8.75
CA ASP A 42 18.30 -5.18 10.14
C ASP A 42 17.80 -4.08 11.09
N GLU A 43 17.84 -2.82 10.64
CA GLU A 43 17.25 -1.71 11.40
C GLU A 43 15.73 -1.81 11.42
N ALA A 44 15.10 -2.15 10.29
CA ALA A 44 13.66 -2.38 10.20
C ALA A 44 13.19 -3.49 11.15
N LYS A 45 13.92 -4.62 11.18
CA LYS A 45 13.67 -5.73 12.12
C LYS A 45 13.76 -5.28 13.56
N ARG A 46 14.84 -4.60 13.94
CA ARG A 46 15.03 -4.12 15.32
C ARG A 46 13.96 -3.10 15.72
N LEU A 47 13.61 -2.19 14.81
CA LEU A 47 12.61 -1.16 15.06
C LEU A 47 11.25 -1.79 15.37
N LEU A 48 10.85 -2.81 14.61
CA LEU A 48 9.52 -3.42 14.67
C LEU A 48 9.47 -4.72 15.48
N GLU A 49 10.57 -5.13 16.10
CA GLU A 49 10.69 -6.39 16.86
C GLU A 49 9.59 -6.50 17.92
N GLY A 50 8.73 -7.52 17.86
CA GLY A 50 7.65 -7.73 18.83
C GLY A 50 6.31 -7.06 18.49
N LEU A 51 6.19 -6.40 17.34
CA LEU A 51 4.90 -5.95 16.78
C LEU A 51 4.39 -6.92 15.70
N GLU A 52 3.07 -7.09 15.61
CA GLU A 52 2.42 -7.70 14.45
C GLU A 52 2.27 -6.61 13.37
N VAL A 53 3.11 -6.67 12.32
CA VAL A 53 3.10 -5.71 11.22
C VAL A 53 2.01 -6.10 10.22
N ILE A 54 0.89 -5.38 10.23
CA ILE A 54 -0.25 -5.68 9.34
C ILE A 54 0.01 -5.21 7.90
N GLY A 55 0.93 -4.25 7.71
CA GLY A 55 1.37 -3.87 6.38
C GLY A 55 2.32 -2.69 6.34
N ILE A 56 2.83 -2.43 5.14
CA ILE A 56 3.62 -1.25 4.80
C ILE A 56 2.77 -0.32 3.95
N GLY A 57 2.53 0.91 4.41
CA GLY A 57 1.89 1.97 3.64
C GLY A 57 2.88 2.62 2.67
N ALA A 58 3.13 1.99 1.52
CA ALA A 58 4.20 2.42 0.60
C ALA A 58 3.79 3.60 -0.29
N TYR A 59 4.70 4.55 -0.47
CA TYR A 59 4.50 5.69 -1.38
C TYR A 59 4.86 5.37 -2.85
N THR A 60 4.47 4.18 -3.31
CA THR A 60 4.78 3.68 -4.66
C THR A 60 3.51 3.23 -5.40
N GLY A 61 3.62 2.79 -6.65
CA GLY A 61 2.49 2.56 -7.55
C GLY A 61 2.21 3.76 -8.43
N GLY A 62 0.95 3.95 -8.86
CA GLY A 62 0.59 5.06 -9.74
C GLY A 62 0.99 4.85 -11.21
N PHE A 63 0.87 3.61 -11.67
CA PHE A 63 1.29 3.15 -13.00
C PHE A 63 0.62 3.84 -14.18
N THR A 64 -0.47 4.61 -13.97
CA THR A 64 -1.10 5.39 -15.04
C THR A 64 -0.13 6.39 -15.68
N THR A 65 0.71 7.04 -14.88
CA THR A 65 1.61 8.12 -15.33
C THR A 65 3.07 7.88 -14.98
N LYS A 66 3.37 7.42 -13.76
CA LYS A 66 4.73 7.26 -13.22
C LYS A 66 5.53 6.18 -13.95
N ASP A 67 6.85 6.31 -13.93
CA ASP A 67 7.76 5.36 -14.56
C ASP A 67 7.64 3.95 -13.95
N LYS A 68 7.43 2.96 -14.81
CA LYS A 68 7.14 1.59 -14.39
C LYS A 68 8.35 0.96 -13.70
N ASP A 69 9.55 1.11 -14.26
CA ASP A 69 10.74 0.43 -13.76
C ASP A 69 11.17 0.96 -12.40
N THR A 70 10.99 2.27 -12.17
CA THR A 70 11.17 2.92 -10.88
C THR A 70 10.23 2.30 -9.83
N ILE A 71 8.92 2.23 -10.12
CA ILE A 71 7.93 1.65 -9.20
C ILE A 71 8.28 0.19 -8.87
N LEU A 72 8.59 -0.62 -9.87
CA LEU A 72 8.90 -2.04 -9.66
C LEU A 72 10.20 -2.23 -8.89
N THR A 73 11.15 -1.31 -9.01
CA THR A 73 12.38 -1.32 -8.22
C THR A 73 12.10 -1.02 -6.75
N GLU A 74 11.33 0.04 -6.46
CA GLU A 74 10.89 0.36 -5.10
C GLU A 74 10.08 -0.78 -4.48
N LEU A 75 9.18 -1.41 -5.24
CA LEU A 75 8.40 -2.54 -4.78
C LEU A 75 9.25 -3.75 -4.39
N LYS A 76 10.33 -4.03 -5.12
CA LYS A 76 11.27 -5.10 -4.72
C LYS A 76 11.92 -4.79 -3.39
N GLN A 77 12.26 -3.53 -3.13
CA GLN A 77 12.85 -3.10 -1.87
C GLN A 77 11.83 -3.21 -0.72
N TYR A 78 10.61 -2.70 -0.91
CA TYR A 78 9.52 -2.88 0.06
C TYR A 78 9.16 -4.36 0.28
N THR A 79 9.25 -5.20 -0.74
CA THR A 79 9.05 -6.65 -0.60
C THR A 79 10.12 -7.27 0.30
N ALA A 80 11.38 -6.86 0.16
CA ALA A 80 12.46 -7.32 1.03
C ALA A 80 12.25 -6.86 2.48
N LEU A 81 11.84 -5.60 2.68
CA LEU A 81 11.46 -5.06 4.00
C LEU A 81 10.28 -5.83 4.61
N ALA A 82 9.20 -6.01 3.85
CA ALA A 82 8.03 -6.75 4.29
C ALA A 82 8.36 -8.18 4.71
N LYS A 83 9.19 -8.89 3.93
CA LYS A 83 9.69 -10.23 4.30
C LYS A 83 10.54 -10.19 5.57
N ALA A 84 11.41 -9.20 5.71
CA ALA A 84 12.29 -9.05 6.86
C ALA A 84 11.52 -8.84 8.18
N ILE A 85 10.45 -8.05 8.13
CA ILE A 85 9.65 -7.66 9.30
C ILE A 85 8.38 -8.50 9.49
N GLY A 86 8.11 -9.46 8.60
CA GLY A 86 6.93 -10.31 8.63
C GLY A 86 5.62 -9.56 8.34
N ALA A 87 5.67 -8.53 7.49
CA ALA A 87 4.47 -7.76 7.13
C ALA A 87 3.48 -8.60 6.31
N MET A 88 2.18 -8.46 6.62
CA MET A 88 1.12 -9.20 5.92
C MET A 88 0.83 -8.66 4.52
N GLY A 89 1.00 -7.35 4.31
CA GLY A 89 0.73 -6.71 3.02
C GLY A 89 1.52 -5.43 2.75
N ILE A 90 1.42 -4.95 1.52
CA ILE A 90 1.97 -3.67 1.07
C ILE A 90 0.84 -2.89 0.40
N ARG A 91 0.55 -1.69 0.89
CA ARG A 91 -0.39 -0.77 0.25
C ARG A 91 0.34 0.08 -0.78
N VAL A 92 -0.23 0.22 -1.98
CA VAL A 92 0.26 1.06 -3.08
C VAL A 92 -0.84 1.97 -3.62
N TYR A 93 -0.45 2.94 -4.44
CA TYR A 93 -1.42 3.73 -5.22
C TYR A 93 -1.90 2.94 -6.44
N PRO A 94 -3.23 2.83 -6.67
CA PRO A 94 -3.77 2.15 -7.85
C PRO A 94 -3.52 2.97 -9.13
N GLY A 95 -3.31 4.28 -8.99
CA GLY A 95 -3.11 5.23 -10.09
C GLY A 95 -4.33 6.11 -10.31
N GLY A 96 -4.18 7.15 -11.11
CA GLY A 96 -5.22 8.14 -11.37
C GLY A 96 -5.12 8.73 -12.79
N PRO A 97 -6.06 9.58 -13.22
CA PRO A 97 -7.13 10.22 -12.45
C PRO A 97 -8.27 9.25 -12.06
N GLY A 98 -9.31 9.77 -11.39
CA GLY A 98 -10.52 9.02 -11.03
C GLY A 98 -11.04 8.11 -12.14
N SER A 99 -11.66 6.98 -11.79
CA SER A 99 -11.98 5.89 -12.72
C SER A 99 -12.77 6.34 -13.96
N LEU A 100 -13.70 7.30 -13.82
CA LEU A 100 -14.49 7.85 -14.93
C LEU A 100 -13.73 8.85 -15.83
N LYS A 101 -12.58 9.35 -15.36
CA LYS A 101 -11.74 10.33 -16.07
C LYS A 101 -10.52 9.70 -16.70
N ALA A 102 -10.09 8.53 -16.22
CA ALA A 102 -8.94 7.83 -16.75
C ALA A 102 -9.21 7.41 -18.20
N SER A 103 -8.25 7.66 -19.09
CA SER A 103 -8.31 7.11 -20.43
C SER A 103 -8.10 5.59 -20.41
N GLU A 104 -8.59 4.90 -21.44
CA GLU A 104 -8.36 3.46 -21.61
C GLU A 104 -6.86 3.12 -21.55
N LYS A 105 -6.01 3.96 -22.14
CA LYS A 105 -4.55 3.76 -22.13
C LYS A 105 -3.97 3.85 -20.72
N GLU A 106 -4.40 4.82 -19.92
CA GLU A 106 -3.95 4.96 -18.53
C GLU A 106 -4.41 3.77 -17.69
N TYR A 107 -5.68 3.39 -17.83
CA TYR A 107 -6.27 2.26 -17.13
C TYR A 107 -5.53 0.95 -17.45
N GLN A 108 -5.34 0.62 -18.73
CA GLN A 108 -4.61 -0.59 -19.13
C GLN A 108 -3.17 -0.60 -18.64
N ARG A 109 -2.50 0.55 -18.64
CA ARG A 109 -1.14 0.67 -18.08
C ARG A 109 -1.14 0.38 -16.58
N ALA A 110 -2.16 0.83 -15.84
CA ALA A 110 -2.31 0.54 -14.43
C ALA A 110 -2.58 -0.93 -14.15
N VAL A 111 -3.52 -1.55 -14.86
CA VAL A 111 -3.82 -2.99 -14.75
C VAL A 111 -2.56 -3.84 -14.97
N LEU A 112 -1.80 -3.58 -16.05
CA LEU A 112 -0.57 -4.30 -16.34
C LEU A 112 0.50 -4.09 -15.26
N GLY A 113 0.67 -2.85 -14.80
CA GLY A 113 1.65 -2.52 -13.76
C GLY A 113 1.31 -3.16 -12.40
N LEU A 114 0.05 -3.09 -11.98
CA LEU A 114 -0.43 -3.69 -10.73
C LEU A 114 -0.37 -5.22 -10.78
N ARG A 115 -0.62 -5.83 -11.95
CA ARG A 115 -0.43 -7.27 -12.16
C ARG A 115 1.03 -7.68 -11.93
N GLU A 116 1.98 -6.93 -12.49
CA GLU A 116 3.39 -7.18 -12.27
C GLU A 116 3.81 -6.94 -10.81
N ALA A 117 3.28 -5.88 -10.19
CA ALA A 117 3.49 -5.59 -8.77
C ALA A 117 3.04 -6.74 -7.87
N ALA A 118 1.85 -7.28 -8.10
CA ALA A 118 1.29 -8.39 -7.32
C ALA A 118 2.17 -9.65 -7.40
N LYS A 119 2.70 -9.95 -8.60
CA LYS A 119 3.66 -11.05 -8.79
C LYS A 119 4.98 -10.83 -8.05
N ILE A 120 5.47 -9.59 -8.00
CA ILE A 120 6.72 -9.25 -7.28
C ILE A 120 6.56 -9.44 -5.78
N VAL A 121 5.44 -8.98 -5.21
CA VAL A 121 5.25 -9.00 -3.75
C VAL A 121 4.88 -10.39 -3.23
N TYR A 122 4.34 -11.28 -4.07
CA TYR A 122 3.93 -12.63 -3.68
C TYR A 122 5.02 -13.37 -2.86
N PRO A 123 4.67 -14.05 -1.75
CA PRO A 123 3.32 -14.33 -1.25
C PRO A 123 2.70 -13.25 -0.34
N ILE A 124 3.27 -12.05 -0.28
CA ILE A 124 2.70 -10.92 0.48
C ILE A 124 1.49 -10.37 -0.28
N GLU A 125 0.50 -9.88 0.44
CA GLU A 125 -0.69 -9.24 -0.14
C GLU A 125 -0.38 -7.83 -0.65
N LEU A 126 -0.94 -7.48 -1.80
CA LEU A 126 -0.92 -6.12 -2.35
C LEU A 126 -2.28 -5.47 -2.13
N TYR A 127 -2.30 -4.26 -1.58
CA TYR A 127 -3.52 -3.52 -1.35
C TYR A 127 -3.49 -2.16 -2.03
N PHE A 128 -4.65 -1.66 -2.42
CA PHE A 128 -4.86 -0.24 -2.66
C PHE A 128 -6.08 0.24 -1.87
N GLU A 129 -6.13 1.53 -1.57
CA GLU A 129 -7.19 2.11 -0.77
C GLU A 129 -8.34 2.58 -1.66
N LEU A 130 -9.58 2.47 -1.15
CA LEU A 130 -10.69 3.17 -1.76
C LEU A 130 -10.54 4.67 -1.49
N HIS A 131 -10.09 5.42 -2.49
CA HIS A 131 -9.72 6.83 -2.33
C HIS A 131 -10.27 7.68 -3.47
N HIS A 132 -10.77 8.87 -3.14
CA HIS A 132 -11.31 9.78 -4.14
C HIS A 132 -10.22 10.20 -5.15
N ASN A 133 -10.61 10.38 -6.42
CA ASN A 133 -9.75 10.79 -7.55
C ASN A 133 -8.68 9.78 -8.01
N ASP A 134 -8.85 8.50 -7.73
CA ASP A 134 -7.99 7.43 -8.25
C ASP A 134 -8.81 6.32 -8.93
N LEU A 135 -8.14 5.29 -9.46
CA LEU A 135 -8.81 4.20 -10.18
C LEU A 135 -9.72 3.32 -9.30
N ALA A 136 -9.60 3.41 -7.97
CA ALA A 136 -10.38 2.68 -6.97
C ALA A 136 -11.29 3.63 -6.16
N ASP A 137 -11.83 4.66 -6.81
CA ASP A 137 -12.68 5.70 -6.22
C ASP A 137 -14.13 5.28 -5.88
N SER A 138 -14.51 4.04 -6.17
CA SER A 138 -15.81 3.44 -5.85
C SER A 138 -15.69 1.92 -5.66
N PRO A 139 -16.64 1.26 -4.97
CA PRO A 139 -16.66 -0.19 -4.88
C PRO A 139 -16.67 -0.88 -6.26
N GLU A 140 -17.44 -0.35 -7.21
CA GLU A 140 -17.58 -0.90 -8.56
C GLU A 140 -16.29 -0.78 -9.37
N SER A 141 -15.63 0.38 -9.32
CA SER A 141 -14.35 0.60 -9.99
C SER A 141 -13.23 -0.25 -9.38
N ALA A 142 -13.22 -0.40 -8.05
CA ALA A 142 -12.26 -1.25 -7.36
C ALA A 142 -12.45 -2.75 -7.68
N ILE A 143 -13.68 -3.27 -7.69
CA ILE A 143 -13.98 -4.65 -8.08
C ILE A 143 -13.52 -4.89 -9.52
N LYS A 144 -13.90 -3.99 -10.44
CA LYS A 144 -13.48 -4.10 -11.84
C LYS A 144 -11.95 -4.09 -11.98
N LEU A 145 -11.25 -3.24 -11.24
CA LEU A 145 -9.79 -3.17 -11.25
C LEU A 145 -9.16 -4.48 -10.77
N ILE A 146 -9.66 -5.05 -9.65
CA ILE A 146 -9.19 -6.35 -9.13
C ILE A 146 -9.38 -7.46 -10.17
N ASP A 147 -10.58 -7.55 -10.76
CA ASP A 147 -10.93 -8.57 -11.75
C ASP A 147 -10.04 -8.47 -13.00
N ASP A 148 -9.82 -7.25 -13.50
CA ASP A 148 -8.97 -7.01 -14.66
C ASP A 148 -7.50 -7.29 -14.37
N ILE A 149 -7.02 -7.05 -13.14
CA ILE A 149 -5.65 -7.43 -12.75
C ILE A 149 -5.52 -8.96 -12.71
N GLY A 150 -6.48 -9.67 -12.12
CA GLY A 150 -6.58 -11.14 -12.17
C GLY A 150 -5.56 -11.90 -11.31
N GLU A 151 -4.98 -11.27 -10.29
CA GLU A 151 -4.03 -11.88 -9.35
C GLU A 151 -4.70 -12.15 -8.00
N LYS A 152 -4.28 -13.23 -7.31
CA LYS A 152 -4.97 -13.72 -6.10
C LYS A 152 -4.60 -12.97 -4.81
N ASN A 153 -3.45 -12.31 -4.79
CA ASN A 153 -2.93 -11.59 -3.63
C ASN A 153 -3.16 -10.07 -3.77
N ILE A 154 -4.31 -9.68 -4.32
CA ILE A 154 -4.72 -8.29 -4.41
C ILE A 154 -6.01 -8.10 -3.63
N GLY A 155 -6.08 -7.01 -2.87
CA GLY A 155 -7.32 -6.57 -2.24
C GLY A 155 -7.42 -5.05 -2.13
N VAL A 156 -8.44 -4.62 -1.41
CA VAL A 156 -8.71 -3.22 -1.13
C VAL A 156 -8.71 -2.94 0.36
N ILE A 157 -8.25 -1.75 0.73
CA ILE A 157 -8.48 -1.18 2.06
C ILE A 157 -9.74 -0.32 1.96
N LEU A 158 -10.78 -0.70 2.70
CA LEU A 158 -11.94 0.15 2.93
C LEU A 158 -11.52 1.31 3.84
N ASP A 159 -11.52 2.54 3.31
CA ASP A 159 -11.39 3.76 4.11
C ASP A 159 -12.75 4.49 4.16
N PRO A 160 -13.52 4.34 5.27
CA PRO A 160 -14.81 4.98 5.43
C PRO A 160 -14.77 6.51 5.34
N ALA A 161 -13.66 7.15 5.72
CA ALA A 161 -13.54 8.60 5.65
C ALA A 161 -13.45 9.07 4.20
N ASN A 162 -12.68 8.37 3.37
CA ASN A 162 -12.60 8.64 1.95
C ASN A 162 -13.93 8.36 1.23
N MET A 163 -14.62 7.27 1.60
CA MET A 163 -15.96 6.98 1.07
C MET A 163 -16.98 8.09 1.35
N TYR A 164 -16.96 8.63 2.58
CA TYR A 164 -17.81 9.77 2.93
C TYR A 164 -17.50 11.01 2.08
N ILE A 165 -16.23 11.27 1.76
CA ILE A 165 -15.81 12.41 0.94
C ILE A 165 -16.20 12.21 -0.54
N SER A 166 -16.08 10.99 -1.07
CA SER A 166 -16.43 10.68 -2.45
C SER A 166 -17.95 10.63 -2.70
N GLY A 167 -18.76 10.63 -1.64
CA GLY A 167 -20.22 10.56 -1.73
C GLY A 167 -20.72 9.19 -2.16
N SER A 168 -19.94 8.13 -1.89
CA SER A 168 -20.21 6.75 -2.28
C SER A 168 -20.33 5.81 -1.08
#